data_AF-A0AAC9FFG2-F1
#
_entry.id   AF-A0AAC9FFG2-F1
#
_cell.length_a   1.000
_cell.length_b   1.000
_cell.length_c   1.000
_cell.angle_alpha   90.00
_cell.angle_beta   90.00
_cell.angle_gamma   90.00
#
_symmetry.space_group_name_H-M   'P 1'
#
loop_
_entity.id
_entity.type
_entity.pdbx_description
1 polymer ?
#
loop_
_entity_poly.entity_id
_entity_poly.type
_entity_poly.pdbx_seq_one_letter_code
_entity_poly.pdbx_strand_id
1 'polypeptide(L)'
;MMWADTSEFMLSAILAILLSTQTTAPPQLIDIEGLSTEKAGDLVLAGFEHRPIIAITEQKTFGPPGMVELKLAESPERRGSGCQRRVWTASFLLPIEGRIGTGRMRPPYASREVALSSNLPCELAIYSGLSAELSVERGVELIAALKSFALEATAVRFRCSDSTRSGLCRDDERIRAALRDLRAWHVKESGGEAVMWLGEPQQIVTEVRFIFPDPQVVKINRFVPAPP
;
A
#
# COMPACT_ATOMS: atom_id res chain seq x y z
N MET A 1 37.80 -50.03 27.93
CA MET A 1 36.62 -49.64 28.73
C MET A 1 36.78 -48.17 29.06
N MET A 2 36.08 -47.28 28.33
CA MET A 2 35.82 -45.88 28.72
C MET A 2 34.86 -45.32 27.68
N TRP A 3 33.57 -45.45 27.96
CA TRP A 3 32.51 -44.71 27.28
C TRP A 3 32.47 -43.35 27.97
N ALA A 4 32.86 -42.29 27.26
CA ALA A 4 32.76 -40.93 27.78
C ALA A 4 31.35 -40.40 27.48
N ASP A 5 30.74 -39.87 28.54
CA ASP A 5 29.43 -39.24 28.62
C ASP A 5 29.15 -38.27 27.47
N THR A 6 28.23 -38.64 26.58
CA THR A 6 27.61 -37.76 25.58
C THR A 6 26.32 -37.11 26.09
N SER A 7 25.97 -37.31 27.36
CA SER A 7 24.67 -36.89 27.92
C SER A 7 24.63 -35.41 28.36
N GLU A 8 25.75 -34.81 28.76
CA GLU A 8 25.78 -33.44 29.30
C GLU A 8 25.73 -32.35 28.22
N PHE A 9 26.25 -32.62 27.01
CA PHE A 9 26.21 -31.65 25.90
C PHE A 9 24.82 -31.50 25.27
N MET A 10 24.00 -32.56 25.31
CA MET A 10 22.64 -32.53 24.76
C MET A 10 21.67 -31.74 25.64
N LEU A 11 21.86 -31.72 26.97
CA LEU A 11 20.99 -30.96 27.87
C LEU A 11 21.21 -29.43 27.79
N SER A 12 22.46 -28.98 27.60
CA SER A 12 22.75 -27.53 27.50
C SER A 12 22.22 -26.90 26.21
N ALA A 13 22.18 -27.64 25.11
CA ALA A 13 21.63 -27.15 23.84
C ALA A 13 20.10 -26.99 23.89
N ILE A 14 19.40 -27.88 24.59
CA ILE A 14 17.93 -27.81 24.74
C ILE A 14 17.53 -26.65 25.67
N LEU A 15 18.32 -26.35 26.70
CA LEU A 15 18.04 -25.23 27.61
C LEU A 15 18.23 -23.86 26.93
N ALA A 16 19.21 -23.71 26.02
CA ALA A 16 19.41 -22.47 25.24
C ALA A 16 18.28 -22.20 24.22
N ILE A 17 17.65 -23.25 23.68
CA ILE A 17 16.51 -23.13 22.76
C ILE A 17 15.23 -22.76 23.55
N LEU A 18 15.11 -23.17 24.81
CA LEU A 18 13.95 -22.85 25.65
C LEU A 18 13.97 -21.44 26.26
N LEU A 19 15.13 -20.76 26.36
CA LEU A 19 15.24 -19.42 26.93
C LEU A 19 15.08 -18.26 25.93
N SER A 20 14.98 -18.51 24.63
CA SER A 20 14.94 -17.45 23.61
C SER A 20 13.54 -17.07 23.10
N THR A 21 12.48 -17.71 23.58
CA THR A 21 11.10 -17.28 23.30
C THR A 21 10.61 -16.30 24.36
N GLN A 22 11.36 -15.22 24.60
CA GLN A 22 10.76 -14.03 25.21
C GLN A 22 9.68 -13.55 24.23
N THR A 23 8.44 -13.94 24.52
CA THR A 23 7.27 -13.45 23.81
C THR A 23 7.09 -12.01 24.28
N THR A 24 7.85 -11.09 23.69
CA THR A 24 7.62 -9.66 23.85
C THR A 24 6.16 -9.41 23.51
N ALA A 25 5.41 -8.86 24.47
CA ALA A 25 4.03 -8.50 24.25
C ALA A 25 3.95 -7.62 22.98
N PRO A 26 2.95 -7.81 22.10
CA PRO A 26 2.78 -6.96 20.95
C PRO A 26 2.74 -5.50 21.38
N PRO A 27 3.42 -4.59 20.65
CA PRO A 27 3.45 -3.18 21.00
C PRO A 27 2.03 -2.62 20.99
N GLN A 28 1.80 -1.65 21.87
CA GLN A 28 0.56 -0.91 21.96
C GLN A 28 0.70 0.48 21.33
N LEU A 29 -0.43 1.13 21.04
CA LEU A 29 -0.41 2.44 20.38
C LEU A 29 0.31 3.51 21.22
N ILE A 30 0.20 3.43 22.54
CA ILE A 30 0.90 4.36 23.45
C ILE A 30 2.43 4.17 23.41
N ASP A 31 2.91 2.98 23.09
CA ASP A 31 4.35 2.67 23.09
C ASP A 31 5.08 3.35 21.91
N ILE A 32 4.34 3.76 20.87
CA ILE A 32 4.91 4.48 19.73
C ILE A 32 4.73 6.01 19.82
N GLU A 33 3.96 6.50 20.81
CA GLU A 33 3.77 7.93 20.99
C GLU A 33 5.09 8.60 21.40
N GLY A 34 5.45 9.69 20.70
CA GLY A 34 6.68 10.45 20.97
C GLY A 34 7.97 9.79 20.44
N LEU A 35 7.90 8.60 19.84
CA LEU A 35 9.03 8.02 19.12
C LEU A 35 9.26 8.70 17.77
N SER A 36 10.49 8.64 17.26
CA SER A 36 10.75 8.96 15.86
C SER A 36 10.09 7.91 14.94
N THR A 37 9.77 8.30 13.71
CA THR A 37 9.16 7.43 12.70
C THR A 37 9.89 6.09 12.53
N GLU A 38 11.22 6.13 12.47
CA GLU A 38 12.06 4.95 12.34
C GLU A 38 11.90 4.01 13.55
N LYS A 39 12.05 4.52 14.77
CA LYS A 39 11.94 3.72 16.00
C LYS A 39 10.53 3.17 16.23
N ALA A 40 9.50 3.96 15.91
CA ALA A 40 8.12 3.49 15.95
C ALA A 40 7.89 2.35 14.94
N GLY A 41 8.48 2.47 13.74
CA GLY A 41 8.46 1.43 12.72
C GLY A 41 9.12 0.13 13.18
N ASP A 42 10.35 0.22 13.69
CA ASP A 42 11.12 -0.92 14.20
C ASP A 42 10.38 -1.63 15.34
N LEU A 43 9.71 -0.87 16.21
CA LEU A 43 8.93 -1.43 17.30
C LEU A 43 7.68 -2.17 16.80
N VAL A 44 6.90 -1.54 15.91
CA VAL A 44 5.66 -2.12 15.36
C VAL A 44 5.93 -3.36 14.51
N LEU A 45 7.05 -3.35 13.78
CA LEU A 45 7.43 -4.42 12.85
C LEU A 45 8.50 -5.36 13.43
N ALA A 46 8.68 -5.37 14.75
CA ALA A 46 9.62 -6.27 15.41
C ALA A 46 9.36 -7.73 14.99
N GLY A 47 10.39 -8.40 14.47
CA GLY A 47 10.30 -9.77 13.95
C GLY A 47 9.93 -9.88 12.48
N PHE A 48 9.72 -8.77 11.77
CA PHE A 48 9.52 -8.73 10.32
C PHE A 48 10.75 -8.13 9.63
N GLU A 49 11.10 -8.66 8.46
CA GLU A 49 12.14 -8.06 7.64
C GLU A 49 11.58 -6.85 6.88
N HIS A 50 12.03 -5.65 7.24
CA HIS A 50 11.62 -4.41 6.62
C HIS A 50 12.79 -3.46 6.41
N ARG A 51 12.62 -2.53 5.47
CA ARG A 51 13.54 -1.39 5.27
C ARG A 51 13.21 -0.26 6.25
N PRO A 52 14.06 0.79 6.36
CA PRO A 52 13.78 1.91 7.24
C PRO A 52 12.43 2.55 6.92
N ILE A 53 11.60 2.73 7.95
CA ILE A 53 10.27 3.35 7.84
C ILE A 53 10.43 4.88 7.82
N ILE A 54 9.91 5.51 6.77
CA ILE A 54 10.04 6.96 6.54
C ILE A 54 8.76 7.74 6.78
N ALA A 55 7.61 7.06 6.84
CA ALA A 55 6.33 7.68 7.15
C ALA A 55 5.43 6.70 7.89
N ILE A 56 4.73 7.20 8.91
CA ILE A 56 3.63 6.51 9.58
C ILE A 56 2.41 7.41 9.47
N THR A 57 1.31 6.86 8.96
CA THR A 57 0.05 7.59 8.79
C THR A 57 -1.08 6.76 9.36
N GLU A 58 -1.96 7.40 10.13
CA GLU A 58 -3.20 6.78 10.56
C GLU A 58 -4.20 6.76 9.40
N GLN A 59 -4.78 5.59 9.12
CA GLN A 59 -5.80 5.43 8.11
C GLN A 59 -7.18 5.39 8.77
N LYS A 60 -8.07 6.25 8.27
CA LYS A 60 -9.51 6.15 8.59
C LYS A 60 -10.05 4.83 8.04
N THR A 61 -10.48 3.97 8.95
CA THR A 61 -10.97 2.63 8.65
C THR A 61 -12.49 2.54 8.88
N PHE A 62 -13.18 1.76 8.05
CA PHE A 62 -14.57 1.33 8.29
C PHE A 62 -14.63 0.09 9.20
N GLY A 63 -13.51 -0.29 9.80
CA GLY A 63 -13.46 -1.41 10.72
C GLY A 63 -14.30 -1.21 11.98
N PRO A 64 -14.30 -2.20 12.88
CA PRO A 64 -15.09 -2.15 14.08
C PRO A 64 -14.74 -0.92 14.93
N PRO A 65 -15.70 -0.37 15.69
CA PRO A 65 -15.43 0.73 16.62
C PRO A 65 -14.22 0.42 17.51
N GLY A 66 -13.34 1.41 17.68
CA GLY A 66 -12.11 1.27 18.46
C GLY A 66 -10.93 0.64 17.70
N MET A 67 -11.05 0.36 16.41
CA MET A 67 -9.91 -0.03 15.58
C MET A 67 -9.14 1.20 15.06
N VAL A 68 -7.83 1.20 15.27
CA VAL A 68 -6.89 2.17 14.69
C VAL A 68 -5.99 1.42 13.73
N GLU A 69 -5.88 1.90 12.49
CA GLU A 69 -4.97 1.33 11.49
C GLU A 69 -3.85 2.29 11.16
N LEU A 70 -2.62 1.81 11.25
CA LEU A 70 -1.43 2.55 10.85
C LEU A 70 -0.88 1.97 9.55
N LYS A 71 -0.55 2.88 8.62
CA LYS A 71 0.24 2.59 7.43
C LYS A 71 1.67 3.04 7.66
N LEU A 72 2.61 2.10 7.58
CA LEU A 72 4.04 2.33 7.74
C LEU A 72 4.72 2.15 6.38
N ALA A 73 5.18 3.25 5.78
CA ALA A 73 5.81 3.25 4.47
C ALA A 73 7.33 3.10 4.60
N GLU A 74 7.88 2.08 3.95
CA GLU A 74 9.31 1.88 3.83
C GLU A 74 9.96 2.95 2.92
N SER A 75 11.25 3.19 3.15
CA SER A 75 12.12 3.95 2.26
C SER A 75 12.01 3.39 0.84
N PRO A 76 11.72 4.23 -0.16
CA PRO A 76 11.51 3.73 -1.50
C PRO A 76 12.82 3.36 -2.20
N GLU A 77 12.69 2.62 -3.29
CA GLU A 77 13.81 2.29 -4.15
C GLU A 77 13.45 2.41 -5.63
N ARG A 78 14.49 2.70 -6.43
CA ARG A 78 14.36 2.79 -7.88
C ARG A 78 14.25 1.39 -8.49
N ARG A 79 13.34 1.27 -9.46
CA ARG A 79 13.13 0.08 -10.30
C ARG A 79 12.81 0.53 -11.72
N GLY A 80 13.77 0.38 -12.62
CA GLY A 80 13.65 0.86 -14.01
C GLY A 80 13.32 2.36 -14.07
N SER A 81 12.27 2.70 -14.82
CA SER A 81 11.74 4.06 -14.97
C SER A 81 10.86 4.54 -13.79
N GLY A 82 10.64 3.68 -12.80
CA GLY A 82 9.79 3.96 -11.66
C GLY A 82 10.48 3.75 -10.32
N CYS A 83 9.65 3.79 -9.29
CA CYS A 83 10.04 3.50 -7.92
C CYS A 83 9.04 2.54 -7.31
N GLN A 84 9.49 1.74 -6.35
CA GLN A 84 8.61 0.93 -5.51
C GLN A 84 8.89 1.20 -4.04
N ARG A 85 7.92 0.86 -3.20
CA ARG A 85 8.10 0.69 -1.76
C ARG A 85 7.12 -0.33 -1.22
N ARG A 86 7.43 -0.86 -0.05
CA ARG A 86 6.49 -1.65 0.73
C ARG A 86 5.76 -0.74 1.71
N VAL A 87 4.48 -1.00 1.91
CA VAL A 87 3.68 -0.36 2.95
C VAL A 87 3.08 -1.43 3.84
N TRP A 88 3.45 -1.38 5.11
CA TRP A 88 2.92 -2.25 6.14
C TRP A 88 1.64 -1.67 6.72
N THR A 89 0.70 -2.53 7.06
CA THR A 89 -0.53 -2.18 7.76
C THR A 89 -0.55 -2.87 9.10
N ALA A 90 -0.57 -2.09 10.18
CA ALA A 90 -0.71 -2.58 11.53
C ALA A 90 -2.05 -2.09 12.10
N SER A 91 -2.86 -3.01 12.61
CA SER A 91 -4.18 -2.70 13.17
C SER A 91 -4.18 -2.94 14.68
N PHE A 92 -4.61 -1.93 15.43
CA PHE A 92 -4.72 -1.95 16.89
C PHE A 92 -6.20 -1.90 17.28
N LEU A 93 -6.64 -2.81 18.14
CA LEU A 93 -8.01 -2.81 18.66
C LEU A 93 -8.05 -2.30 20.09
N LEU A 94 -8.55 -1.09 20.30
CA LEU A 94 -8.70 -0.47 21.62
C LEU A 94 -9.85 -1.13 22.41
N PRO A 95 -9.71 -1.38 23.72
CA PRO A 95 -10.81 -1.88 24.52
C PRO A 95 -11.93 -0.84 24.68
N ILE A 96 -13.17 -1.32 24.62
CA ILE A 96 -14.40 -0.51 24.71
C ILE A 96 -14.52 0.22 26.06
N GLU A 97 -13.92 -0.32 27.13
CA GLU A 97 -14.03 0.19 28.50
C GLU A 97 -12.93 1.21 28.90
N GLY A 98 -12.25 1.81 27.93
CA GLY A 98 -11.54 3.07 28.18
C GLY A 98 -10.24 2.94 28.99
N ARG A 99 -9.23 2.30 28.39
CA ARG A 99 -7.85 2.75 28.55
C ARG A 99 -7.27 3.01 27.17
N ILE A 100 -7.01 4.29 26.89
CA ILE A 100 -6.25 4.71 25.72
C ILE A 100 -4.92 3.93 25.77
N GLY A 101 -4.62 3.22 24.69
CA GLY A 101 -3.32 2.59 24.55
C GLY A 101 -3.18 1.14 24.98
N THR A 102 -4.21 0.36 25.35
CA THR A 102 -4.04 -1.10 25.65
C THR A 102 -4.52 -2.02 24.53
N GLY A 103 -4.46 -1.56 23.28
CA GLY A 103 -5.02 -2.29 22.16
C GLY A 103 -4.19 -3.50 21.75
N ARG A 104 -4.84 -4.63 21.43
CA ARG A 104 -4.13 -5.79 20.85
C ARG A 104 -3.81 -5.51 19.39
N MET A 105 -2.52 -5.57 19.04
CA MET A 105 -2.05 -5.48 17.66
C MET A 105 -2.32 -6.80 16.92
N ARG A 106 -2.92 -6.73 15.74
CA ARG A 106 -2.98 -7.86 14.81
C ARG A 106 -1.66 -8.00 14.06
N PRO A 107 -1.26 -9.21 13.62
CA PRO A 107 -0.07 -9.38 12.80
C PRO A 107 -0.10 -8.42 11.61
N PRO A 108 0.96 -7.60 11.42
CA PRO A 108 0.99 -6.66 10.32
C PRO A 108 1.08 -7.40 8.99
N TYR A 109 0.52 -6.79 7.94
CA TYR A 109 0.65 -7.31 6.58
C TYR A 109 1.23 -6.25 5.65
N ALA A 110 1.98 -6.71 4.67
CA ALA A 110 2.63 -5.87 3.69
C ALA A 110 1.82 -5.79 2.40
N SER A 111 1.81 -4.60 1.82
CA SER A 111 1.36 -4.31 0.46
C SER A 111 2.48 -3.64 -0.31
N ARG A 112 2.36 -3.60 -1.64
CA ARG A 112 3.32 -2.92 -2.51
C ARG A 112 2.69 -1.65 -3.06
N GLU A 113 3.50 -0.62 -3.18
CA GLU A 113 3.16 0.59 -3.90
C GLU A 113 4.21 0.87 -4.97
N VAL A 114 3.78 1.47 -6.08
CA VAL A 114 4.64 1.85 -7.20
C VAL A 114 4.36 3.27 -7.64
N ALA A 115 5.38 3.90 -8.23
CA ALA A 115 5.26 5.23 -8.78
C ALA A 115 6.02 5.31 -10.10
N LEU A 116 5.47 6.03 -11.09
CA LEU A 116 6.25 6.48 -12.23
C LEU A 116 7.09 7.69 -11.82
N SER A 117 8.42 7.57 -11.90
CA SER A 117 9.33 8.62 -11.46
C SER A 117 10.63 8.63 -12.28
N SER A 118 10.51 9.01 -13.56
CA SER A 118 11.67 9.02 -14.48
C SER A 118 12.73 10.06 -14.09
N ASN A 119 12.30 11.25 -13.65
CA ASN A 119 13.19 12.41 -13.44
C ASN A 119 13.20 12.95 -12.00
N LEU A 120 12.45 12.32 -11.09
CA LEU A 120 12.36 12.75 -9.69
C LEU A 120 12.99 11.68 -8.76
N PRO A 121 13.60 12.10 -7.64
CA PRO A 121 13.94 11.19 -6.54
C PRO A 121 12.72 10.37 -6.10
N CYS A 122 12.93 9.13 -5.68
CA CYS A 122 11.82 8.24 -5.32
C CYS A 122 11.04 8.74 -4.10
N GLU A 123 11.70 9.47 -3.23
CA GLU A 123 11.15 10.09 -2.02
C GLU A 123 10.08 11.15 -2.35
N LEU A 124 10.15 11.74 -3.54
CA LEU A 124 9.21 12.77 -4.01
C LEU A 124 8.15 12.22 -4.98
N ALA A 125 8.18 10.92 -5.26
CA ALA A 125 7.27 10.30 -6.20
C ALA A 125 5.86 10.13 -5.61
N ILE A 126 4.86 10.12 -6.50
CA ILE A 126 3.46 9.90 -6.11
C ILE A 126 3.15 8.42 -6.28
N TYR A 127 2.97 7.74 -5.15
CA TYR A 127 2.77 6.29 -5.09
C TYR A 127 1.31 5.87 -5.31
N SER A 128 1.11 4.70 -5.90
CA SER A 128 -0.16 4.03 -6.06
C SER A 128 -0.05 2.61 -5.51
N GLY A 129 -1.08 2.15 -4.80
CA GLY A 129 -1.21 0.76 -4.39
C GLY A 129 -1.14 -0.17 -5.60
N LEU A 130 -0.45 -1.30 -5.43
CA LEU A 130 -0.28 -2.32 -6.46
C LEU A 130 -0.90 -3.63 -5.99
N SER A 131 -1.80 -4.18 -6.79
CA SER A 131 -2.33 -5.53 -6.57
C SER A 131 -1.21 -6.58 -6.50
N ALA A 132 -1.38 -7.57 -5.63
CA ALA A 132 -0.34 -8.54 -5.28
C ALA A 132 0.16 -9.35 -6.48
N GLU A 133 -0.69 -9.55 -7.49
CA GLU A 133 -0.43 -10.35 -8.69
C GLU A 133 0.41 -9.60 -9.74
N LEU A 134 0.51 -8.27 -9.64
CA LEU A 134 1.24 -7.46 -10.61
C LEU A 134 2.74 -7.36 -10.29
N SER A 135 3.59 -7.40 -11.31
CA SER A 135 4.99 -6.99 -11.15
C SER A 135 5.10 -5.48 -11.01
N VAL A 136 6.23 -5.02 -10.47
CA VAL A 136 6.50 -3.60 -10.24
C VAL A 136 6.61 -2.88 -11.58
N GLU A 137 7.37 -3.46 -12.50
CA GLU A 137 7.60 -2.96 -13.85
C GLU A 137 6.27 -2.81 -14.59
N ARG A 138 5.40 -3.83 -14.47
CA ARG A 138 4.07 -3.78 -15.06
C ARG A 138 3.23 -2.66 -14.46
N GLY A 139 3.22 -2.51 -13.14
CA GLY A 139 2.52 -1.40 -12.49
C GLY A 139 2.99 -0.02 -12.99
N VAL A 140 4.30 0.15 -13.16
CA VAL A 140 4.89 1.39 -13.69
C VAL A 140 4.49 1.63 -15.15
N GLU A 141 4.51 0.61 -16.01
CA GLU A 141 4.05 0.71 -17.41
C GLU A 141 2.59 1.16 -17.50
N LEU A 142 1.72 0.58 -16.67
CA LEU A 142 0.31 0.93 -16.65
C LEU A 142 0.12 2.40 -16.21
N ILE A 143 0.82 2.85 -15.17
CA ILE A 143 0.78 4.25 -14.72
C ILE A 143 1.32 5.19 -15.82
N ALA A 144 2.34 4.77 -16.57
CA ALA A 144 2.85 5.54 -17.70
C ALA A 144 1.82 5.67 -18.83
N ALA A 145 1.10 4.60 -19.15
CA ALA A 145 0.00 4.62 -20.13
C ALA A 145 -1.14 5.57 -19.69
N LEU A 146 -1.53 5.54 -18.41
CA LEU A 146 -2.51 6.48 -17.88
C LEU A 146 -2.09 7.93 -18.11
N LYS A 147 -0.82 8.26 -17.84
CA LYS A 147 -0.29 9.61 -18.07
C LYS A 147 -0.24 9.97 -19.56
N SER A 148 0.05 9.02 -20.45
CA SER A 148 0.10 9.30 -21.89
C SER A 148 -1.28 9.64 -22.46
N PHE A 149 -2.35 9.03 -21.94
CA PHE A 149 -3.73 9.40 -22.29
C PHE A 149 -4.05 10.83 -21.85
N ALA A 150 -3.65 11.20 -20.63
CA ALA A 150 -3.90 12.51 -20.04
C ALA A 150 -3.17 13.66 -20.78
N LEU A 151 -2.05 13.34 -21.46
CA LEU A 151 -1.18 14.26 -22.19
C LEU A 151 -1.36 14.20 -23.72
N GLU A 152 -2.34 13.45 -24.23
CA GLU A 152 -2.55 13.26 -25.68
C GLU A 152 -1.36 12.64 -26.44
N ALA A 153 -0.42 12.02 -25.72
CA ALA A 153 0.72 11.32 -26.31
C ALA A 153 0.34 9.96 -26.91
N THR A 154 -0.85 9.45 -26.60
CA THR A 154 -1.41 8.22 -27.18
C THR A 154 -2.83 8.49 -27.65
N ALA A 155 -3.09 8.23 -28.94
CA ALA A 155 -4.42 8.39 -29.52
C ALA A 155 -5.36 7.28 -29.04
N VAL A 156 -6.41 7.66 -28.31
CA VAL A 156 -7.41 6.73 -27.76
C VAL A 156 -8.81 7.32 -27.90
N ARG A 157 -9.83 6.45 -27.89
CA ARG A 157 -11.23 6.89 -27.75
C ARG A 157 -11.71 6.70 -26.32
N PHE A 158 -12.31 7.73 -25.74
CA PHE A 158 -12.90 7.63 -24.41
C PHE A 158 -14.34 7.11 -24.48
N ARG A 159 -14.66 6.16 -23.60
CA ARG A 159 -16.05 5.76 -23.28
C ARG A 159 -16.31 6.12 -21.84
N CYS A 160 -17.15 7.13 -21.61
CA CYS A 160 -17.32 7.72 -20.29
C CYS A 160 -18.73 7.50 -19.73
N SER A 161 -18.79 7.16 -18.44
CA SER A 161 -20.00 7.12 -17.61
C SER A 161 -19.75 7.90 -16.31
N ASP A 162 -20.68 8.77 -15.91
CA ASP A 162 -20.58 9.57 -14.68
C ASP A 162 -21.93 9.61 -13.95
N SER A 163 -21.99 8.97 -12.78
CA SER A 163 -23.18 8.97 -11.93
C SER A 163 -23.22 10.12 -10.92
N THR A 164 -22.20 10.99 -10.91
CA THR A 164 -22.00 12.04 -9.88
C THR A 164 -22.39 13.45 -10.33
N ARG A 165 -22.94 13.59 -11.55
CA ARG A 165 -23.29 14.89 -12.17
C ARG A 165 -22.11 15.89 -12.25
N SER A 166 -20.85 15.40 -12.21
CA SER A 166 -19.66 16.25 -12.21
C SER A 166 -19.40 16.93 -13.56
N GLY A 167 -20.04 16.42 -14.62
CA GLY A 167 -19.79 16.88 -15.99
C GLY A 167 -18.50 16.32 -16.58
N LEU A 168 -17.90 15.30 -15.95
CA LEU A 168 -16.68 14.63 -16.42
C LEU A 168 -16.83 14.15 -17.87
N CYS A 169 -17.96 13.53 -18.20
CA CYS A 169 -18.21 12.93 -19.51
C CYS A 169 -18.73 13.90 -20.59
N ARG A 170 -18.59 15.21 -20.38
CA ARG A 170 -19.07 16.20 -21.35
C ARG A 170 -18.21 16.21 -22.63
N ASP A 171 -16.91 16.12 -22.47
CA ASP A 171 -15.95 16.20 -23.56
C ASP A 171 -14.61 15.55 -23.18
N ASP A 172 -13.80 15.30 -24.21
CA ASP A 172 -12.49 14.67 -24.10
C ASP A 172 -11.47 15.50 -23.30
N GLU A 173 -11.61 16.83 -23.33
CA GLU A 173 -10.74 17.77 -22.62
C GLU A 173 -10.91 17.64 -21.11
N ARG A 174 -12.16 17.58 -20.63
CA ARG A 174 -12.49 17.36 -19.20
C ARG A 174 -12.03 16.01 -18.70
N ILE A 175 -12.16 14.97 -19.52
CA ILE A 175 -11.65 13.64 -19.16
C ILE A 175 -10.14 13.72 -18.96
N ARG A 176 -9.40 14.32 -19.90
CA ARG A 176 -7.94 14.44 -19.78
C ARG A 176 -7.51 15.30 -18.60
N ALA A 177 -8.20 16.41 -18.35
CA ALA A 177 -7.97 17.23 -17.16
C ALA A 177 -8.12 16.39 -15.88
N ALA A 178 -9.20 15.61 -15.76
CA ALA A 178 -9.39 14.71 -14.62
C ALA A 178 -8.28 13.63 -14.53
N LEU A 179 -7.83 13.06 -15.64
CA LEU A 179 -6.74 12.09 -15.64
C LEU A 179 -5.38 12.69 -15.26
N ARG A 180 -5.17 13.99 -15.50
CA ARG A 180 -3.95 14.72 -15.05
C ARG A 180 -4.01 15.06 -13.57
N ASP A 181 -5.17 15.51 -13.10
CA ASP A 181 -5.33 16.11 -11.77
C ASP A 181 -5.57 15.05 -10.69
N LEU A 182 -6.27 13.97 -11.01
CA LEU A 182 -6.58 12.92 -10.05
C LEU A 182 -5.41 11.95 -9.92
N ARG A 183 -5.00 11.71 -8.68
CA ARG A 183 -4.00 10.69 -8.36
C ARG A 183 -4.61 9.29 -8.45
N ALA A 184 -3.93 8.37 -9.10
CA ALA A 184 -4.20 6.94 -8.98
C ALA A 184 -3.79 6.46 -7.58
N TRP A 185 -4.73 5.92 -6.82
CA TRP A 185 -4.46 5.36 -5.50
C TRP A 185 -4.31 3.83 -5.54
N HIS A 186 -4.82 3.15 -6.56
CA HIS A 186 -4.63 1.71 -6.76
C HIS A 186 -4.57 1.31 -8.24
N VAL A 187 -3.74 0.31 -8.54
CA VAL A 187 -3.52 -0.27 -9.87
C VAL A 187 -3.65 -1.79 -9.78
N LYS A 188 -4.45 -2.36 -10.68
CA LYS A 188 -4.62 -3.81 -10.83
C LYS A 188 -4.86 -4.20 -12.29
N GLU A 189 -4.77 -5.50 -12.57
CA GLU A 189 -5.28 -6.09 -13.81
C GLU A 189 -6.41 -7.06 -13.50
N SER A 190 -7.46 -7.05 -14.32
CA SER A 190 -8.61 -7.93 -14.15
C SER A 190 -9.22 -8.22 -15.52
N GLY A 191 -9.35 -9.51 -15.87
CA GLY A 191 -9.92 -9.91 -17.15
C GLY A 191 -9.16 -9.39 -18.38
N GLY A 192 -7.84 -9.24 -18.28
CA GLY A 192 -6.99 -8.69 -19.35
C GLY A 192 -7.06 -7.17 -19.51
N GLU A 193 -7.82 -6.47 -18.67
CA GLU A 193 -7.84 -5.01 -18.61
C GLU A 193 -7.03 -4.52 -17.43
N ALA A 194 -6.23 -3.46 -17.65
CA ALA A 194 -5.73 -2.63 -16.58
C ALA A 194 -6.90 -1.87 -15.95
N VAL A 195 -6.94 -1.81 -14.63
CA VAL A 195 -7.96 -1.09 -13.86
C VAL A 195 -7.24 -0.21 -12.85
N MET A 196 -7.55 1.09 -12.88
CA MET A 196 -7.02 2.07 -11.94
C MET A 196 -8.14 2.84 -11.28
N TRP A 197 -7.98 3.12 -10.00
CA TRP A 197 -8.89 3.97 -9.25
C TRP A 197 -8.19 5.28 -8.92
N LEU A 198 -8.81 6.39 -9.33
CA LEU A 198 -8.30 7.73 -9.14
C LEU A 198 -9.19 8.53 -8.18
N GLY A 199 -8.57 9.47 -7.47
CA GLY A 199 -9.20 10.27 -6.42
C GLY A 199 -8.79 9.78 -5.03
N GLU A 200 -9.65 10.03 -4.04
CA GLU A 200 -9.43 9.58 -2.67
C GLU A 200 -10.23 8.30 -2.40
N PRO A 201 -9.64 7.30 -1.72
CA PRO A 201 -10.40 6.16 -1.21
C PRO A 201 -11.62 6.61 -0.41
N GLN A 202 -12.71 5.86 -0.48
CA GLN A 202 -13.97 6.11 0.26
C GLN A 202 -14.73 7.39 -0.14
N GLN A 203 -14.27 8.15 -1.15
CA GLN A 203 -14.98 9.29 -1.72
C GLN A 203 -15.50 8.98 -3.13
N ILE A 204 -15.70 10.02 -3.95
CA ILE A 204 -15.98 9.88 -5.38
C ILE A 204 -14.75 9.31 -6.06
N VAL A 205 -14.92 8.18 -6.76
CA VAL A 205 -13.85 7.53 -7.51
C VAL A 205 -14.07 7.66 -9.01
N THR A 206 -12.99 7.89 -9.74
CA THR A 206 -12.94 7.70 -11.18
C THR A 206 -12.15 6.42 -11.46
N GLU A 207 -12.83 5.40 -11.96
CA GLU A 207 -12.23 4.18 -12.44
C GLU A 207 -11.85 4.34 -13.92
N VAL A 208 -10.63 3.93 -14.25
CA VAL A 208 -10.10 3.94 -15.60
C VAL A 208 -9.75 2.51 -15.98
N ARG A 209 -10.28 2.05 -17.12
CA ARG A 209 -9.99 0.72 -17.66
C ARG A 209 -9.51 0.78 -19.10
N PHE A 210 -8.51 -0.02 -19.43
CA PHE A 210 -8.00 -0.13 -20.80
C PHE A 210 -7.26 -1.46 -20.99
N ILE A 211 -7.17 -1.90 -22.25
CA ILE A 211 -6.33 -3.02 -22.64
C ILE A 211 -4.92 -2.48 -22.91
N PHE A 212 -3.90 -3.15 -22.41
CA PHE A 212 -2.49 -2.78 -22.62
C PHE A 212 -1.74 -3.98 -23.23
N PRO A 213 -0.82 -3.80 -24.20
CA PRO A 213 -0.14 -2.55 -24.57
C PRO A 213 -0.80 -1.67 -25.65
N ASP A 214 -1.88 -2.12 -26.27
CA ASP A 214 -2.53 -1.37 -27.36
C ASP A 214 -3.95 -0.87 -26.98
N PRO A 215 -4.03 0.25 -26.23
CA PRO A 215 -5.30 0.79 -25.77
C PRO A 215 -6.02 1.55 -26.88
N GLN A 216 -6.93 0.90 -27.61
CA GLN A 216 -7.78 1.61 -28.58
C GLN A 216 -8.94 2.38 -27.92
N VAL A 217 -9.40 1.88 -26.77
CA VAL A 217 -10.53 2.44 -26.01
C VAL A 217 -10.15 2.51 -24.54
N VAL A 218 -10.33 3.68 -23.94
CA VAL A 218 -10.18 3.89 -22.50
C VAL A 218 -11.56 4.12 -21.91
N LYS A 219 -11.99 3.22 -21.04
CA LYS A 219 -13.28 3.31 -20.33
C LYS A 219 -13.07 4.12 -19.06
N ILE A 220 -13.92 5.12 -18.87
CA ILE A 220 -13.92 6.00 -17.69
C ILE A 220 -15.27 5.83 -17.00
N ASN A 221 -15.26 5.46 -15.72
CA ASN A 221 -16.48 5.36 -14.94
C ASN A 221 -16.32 6.12 -13.62
N ARG A 222 -17.19 7.09 -13.35
CA ARG A 222 -17.19 7.88 -12.11
C ARG A 222 -18.42 7.55 -11.27
N PHE A 223 -18.21 7.11 -10.03
CA PHE A 223 -19.28 6.63 -9.16
C PHE A 223 -18.99 6.79 -7.66
N VAL A 224 -20.04 6.57 -6.86
CA VAL A 224 -20.06 6.54 -5.38
C VAL A 224 -20.86 5.30 -4.96
N PRO A 225 -20.42 4.54 -3.93
CA PRO A 225 -19.19 4.71 -3.16
C PRO A 225 -17.96 4.16 -3.90
N ALA A 226 -16.77 4.59 -3.48
CA ALA A 226 -15.53 3.90 -3.81
C ALA A 226 -15.61 2.42 -3.40
N PRO A 227 -14.99 1.48 -4.15
CA PRO A 227 -14.67 0.17 -3.60
C PRO A 227 -13.82 0.35 -2.33
N PRO A 228 -14.02 -0.49 -1.29
CA PRO A 228 -13.21 -0.47 -0.07
C PRO A 228 -11.73 -0.81 -0.34
#